data_AF-A0A8E2DPQ8-F1
#
_entry.id   AF-A0A8E2DPQ8-F1
#
_cell.length_a   1.000
_cell.length_b   1.000
_cell.length_c   1.000
_cell.angle_alpha   90.00
_cell.angle_beta   90.00
_cell.angle_gamma   90.00
#
_symmetry.space_group_name_H-M   'P 1'
#
loop_
_entity.id
_entity.type
_entity.pdbx_description
1 polymer ?
#
loop_
_entity_poly.entity_id
_entity_poly.type
_entity_poly.pdbx_seq_one_letter_code
_entity_poly.pdbx_strand_id
1 'polypeptide(L)'
;MSSSYLPHVVYTLALISLGMHTLRQRKDAEAARASCAARLSVLSDLAARLRARERMPEDEFRKAWRLARPREELEAALPGAAEPEIPWREVLFGKKQTAEGEEWDRRDWEQVKLEVERSARAESR
;
A
#
# COMPACT_ATOMS: atom_id res chain seq x y z
N MET A 1 25.02 7.09 -36.44
CA MET A 1 26.02 6.67 -35.44
C MET A 1 25.48 6.88 -34.02
N SER A 2 24.41 6.18 -33.65
CA SER A 2 23.70 6.36 -32.36
C SER A 2 23.42 5.05 -31.62
N SER A 3 23.97 3.92 -32.10
CA SER A 3 23.69 2.58 -31.56
C SER A 3 24.62 2.12 -30.42
N SER A 4 25.70 2.85 -30.13
CA SER A 4 26.70 2.40 -29.12
C SER A 4 26.31 2.67 -27.66
N TYR A 5 25.42 3.63 -27.38
CA TYR A 5 25.06 4.00 -26.00
C TYR A 5 23.83 3.27 -25.46
N LEU A 6 22.98 2.77 -26.36
CA LEU A 6 21.80 1.96 -26.04
C LEU A 6 22.11 0.78 -25.10
N PRO A 7 23.12 -0.07 -25.37
CA PRO A 7 23.46 -1.15 -24.45
C PRO A 7 23.88 -0.63 -23.07
N HIS A 8 24.66 0.45 -22.99
CA HIS A 8 25.06 1.03 -21.70
C HIS A 8 23.86 1.54 -20.88
N VAL A 9 22.91 2.22 -21.52
CA VAL A 9 21.69 2.68 -20.84
C VAL A 9 20.89 1.49 -20.32
N VAL A 10 20.70 0.45 -21.13
CA VAL A 10 19.98 -0.77 -20.71
C VAL A 10 20.69 -1.48 -19.56
N TYR A 11 22.02 -1.60 -19.60
CA TYR A 11 22.78 -2.22 -18.51
C TYR A 11 22.70 -1.42 -17.21
N THR A 12 22.86 -0.10 -17.26
CA THR A 12 22.74 0.74 -16.06
C THR A 12 21.33 0.67 -15.47
N LEU A 13 20.29 0.68 -16.32
CA LEU A 13 18.91 0.53 -15.89
C LEU A 13 18.66 -0.85 -15.25
N ALA A 14 19.19 -1.92 -15.85
CA ALA A 14 19.09 -3.27 -15.30
C ALA A 14 19.79 -3.38 -13.94
N LEU A 15 20.98 -2.79 -13.79
CA LEU A 15 21.71 -2.78 -12.53
C LEU A 15 20.98 -1.98 -11.44
N ILE A 16 20.45 -0.80 -11.77
CA ILE A 16 19.65 0.01 -10.84
C ILE A 16 18.37 -0.76 -10.45
N SER A 17 17.68 -1.36 -11.42
CA SER A 17 16.48 -2.16 -11.19
C SER A 17 16.76 -3.33 -10.25
N LEU A 18 17.85 -4.08 -10.49
CA LEU A 18 18.27 -5.19 -9.64
C LEU A 18 18.66 -4.72 -8.24
N GLY A 19 19.38 -3.60 -8.13
CA GLY A 19 19.74 -2.98 -6.86
C GLY A 19 18.51 -2.58 -6.05
N MET A 20 17.53 -1.93 -6.70
CA MET A 20 16.28 -1.54 -6.06
C MET A 20 15.42 -2.76 -5.68
N HIS A 21 15.39 -3.79 -6.52
CA HIS A 21 14.65 -5.02 -6.24
C HIS A 21 15.21 -5.76 -5.01
N THR A 22 16.52 -5.94 -4.94
CA THR A 22 17.18 -6.60 -3.79
C THR A 22 17.03 -5.78 -2.50
N LEU A 23 17.12 -4.45 -2.58
CA LEU A 23 16.87 -3.58 -1.44
C LEU A 23 15.43 -3.72 -0.93
N ARG A 24 14.46 -3.75 -1.85
CA ARG A 24 13.04 -3.96 -1.51
C ARG A 24 12.82 -5.33 -0.88
N GLN A 25 13.36 -6.41 -1.45
CA GLN A 25 13.28 -7.74 -0.85
C GLN A 25 13.80 -7.79 0.58
N ARG A 26 14.93 -7.11 0.87
CA ARG A 26 15.47 -7.02 2.23
C ARG A 26 14.51 -6.29 3.18
N LYS A 27 13.91 -5.19 2.73
CA LYS A 27 12.94 -4.42 3.51
C LYS A 27 11.66 -5.20 3.78
N ASP A 28 11.16 -5.91 2.77
CA ASP A 28 9.98 -6.76 2.89
C ASP A 28 10.25 -7.91 3.87
N ALA A 29 11.44 -8.52 3.82
CA ALA A 29 11.86 -9.54 4.77
C ALA A 29 11.99 -9.00 6.21
N GLU A 30 12.53 -7.80 6.40
CA GLU A 30 12.59 -7.12 7.70
C GLU A 30 11.19 -6.87 8.26
N ALA A 31 10.27 -6.34 7.43
CA ALA A 31 8.89 -6.11 7.82
C ALA A 31 8.14 -7.42 8.17
N ALA A 32 8.33 -8.47 7.36
CA ALA A 32 7.76 -9.78 7.62
C ALA A 32 8.26 -10.36 8.96
N ARG A 33 9.57 -10.25 9.25
CA ARG A 33 10.15 -10.67 10.53
C ARG A 33 9.57 -9.90 11.70
N ALA A 34 9.45 -8.57 11.60
CA ALA A 34 8.85 -7.75 12.64
C ALA A 34 7.39 -8.14 12.91
N SER A 35 6.61 -8.38 11.84
CA SER A 35 5.23 -8.86 11.95
C SER A 35 5.14 -10.24 12.61
N CYS A 36 6.00 -11.20 12.22
CA CYS A 36 6.06 -12.51 12.87
C CYS A 36 6.42 -12.40 14.35
N ALA A 37 7.39 -11.56 14.72
CA ALA A 37 7.81 -11.37 16.11
C ALA A 37 6.67 -10.79 16.97
N ALA A 38 5.94 -9.78 16.46
CA ALA A 38 4.79 -9.22 17.14
C ALA A 38 3.69 -10.27 17.36
N ARG A 39 3.35 -11.06 16.33
CA ARG A 39 2.36 -12.14 16.43
C ARG A 39 2.80 -13.22 17.42
N LEU A 40 4.07 -13.61 17.39
CA LEU A 40 4.62 -14.58 18.33
C LEU A 40 4.51 -14.07 19.78
N SER A 41 4.79 -12.79 20.02
CA SER A 41 4.63 -12.17 21.33
C SER A 41 3.18 -12.28 21.82
N VAL A 42 2.20 -11.89 21.00
CA VAL A 42 0.77 -11.97 21.35
C VAL A 42 0.33 -13.41 21.61
N LEU A 43 0.72 -14.35 20.76
CA LEU A 43 0.38 -15.76 20.93
C LEU A 43 1.04 -16.38 22.17
N SER A 44 2.28 -16.00 22.46
CA SER A 44 3.01 -16.47 23.63
C SER A 44 2.39 -15.96 24.93
N ASP A 45 1.94 -14.70 24.96
CA ASP A 45 1.21 -14.11 26.07
C ASP A 45 -0.13 -14.81 26.28
N LEU A 46 -0.93 -14.97 25.22
CA LEU A 46 -2.18 -15.73 25.27
C LEU A 46 -1.96 -17.16 25.78
N ALA A 47 -0.93 -17.85 25.30
CA ALA A 47 -0.61 -19.21 25.74
C ALA A 47 -0.21 -19.23 27.23
N ALA A 48 0.52 -18.23 27.72
CA ALA A 48 0.87 -18.11 29.13
C ALA A 48 -0.38 -17.92 30.02
N ARG A 49 -1.28 -17.01 29.63
CA ARG A 49 -2.53 -16.72 30.36
C ARG A 49 -3.47 -17.92 30.40
N LEU A 50 -3.61 -18.64 29.29
CA LEU A 50 -4.40 -19.87 29.22
C LEU A 50 -3.80 -20.99 30.10
N ARG A 51 -2.47 -21.15 30.11
CA ARG A 51 -1.80 -22.13 31.00
C ARG A 51 -1.98 -21.78 32.47
N ALA A 52 -2.02 -20.50 32.82
CA ALA A 52 -2.28 -20.02 34.17
C ALA A 52 -3.75 -20.21 34.63
N ARG A 53 -4.63 -20.73 33.75
CA ARG A 53 -6.09 -20.81 33.95
C ARG A 53 -6.73 -19.47 34.33
N GLU A 54 -6.15 -18.38 33.84
CA GLU A 54 -6.73 -17.05 34.01
C GLU A 54 -8.08 -17.01 33.28
N ARG A 55 -9.15 -16.54 33.96
CA ARG A 55 -10.46 -16.36 33.32
C ARG A 55 -10.40 -15.10 32.47
N MET A 56 -10.12 -15.27 31.18
CA MET A 56 -10.13 -14.18 30.23
C MET A 56 -11.53 -14.03 29.60
N PRO A 57 -12.09 -12.82 29.50
CA PRO A 57 -13.32 -12.57 28.76
C PRO A 57 -13.16 -12.98 27.29
N GLU A 58 -14.19 -13.61 26.73
CA GLU A 58 -14.21 -14.10 25.34
C GLU A 58 -13.94 -12.97 24.31
N ASP A 59 -14.38 -11.75 24.62
CA ASP A 59 -14.15 -10.59 23.75
C ASP A 59 -12.68 -10.17 23.68
N GLU A 60 -11.95 -10.27 24.80
CA GLU A 60 -10.51 -10.00 24.85
C GLU A 60 -9.73 -11.09 24.09
N PHE A 61 -10.17 -12.35 24.22
CA PHE A 61 -9.60 -13.47 23.48
C PHE A 61 -9.74 -13.27 21.98
N ARG A 62 -10.94 -12.95 21.51
CA ARG A 62 -11.19 -12.72 20.08
C ARG A 62 -10.39 -11.56 19.52
N LYS A 63 -10.23 -10.46 20.29
CA LYS A 63 -9.41 -9.31 19.87
C LYS A 63 -7.94 -9.69 19.75
N ALA A 64 -7.38 -10.35 20.76
CA ALA A 64 -5.97 -10.76 20.76
C ALA A 64 -5.70 -11.84 19.68
N TRP A 65 -6.64 -12.78 19.51
CA TRP A 65 -6.57 -13.79 18.46
C TRP A 65 -6.63 -13.17 17.05
N ARG A 66 -7.47 -12.15 16.85
CA ARG A 66 -7.54 -11.41 15.58
C ARG A 66 -6.24 -10.67 15.27
N LEU A 67 -5.59 -10.10 16.29
CA LEU A 67 -4.29 -9.43 16.14
C LEU A 67 -3.15 -10.39 15.81
N ALA A 68 -3.25 -11.65 16.25
CA ALA A 68 -2.27 -12.68 15.96
C ALA A 68 -2.39 -13.27 14.54
N ARG A 69 -3.51 -13.04 13.83
CA ARG A 69 -3.71 -13.60 12.48
C ARG A 69 -2.82 -12.91 11.44
N PRO A 70 -2.35 -13.66 10.42
CA PRO A 70 -1.62 -13.06 9.30
C PRO A 70 -2.54 -12.09 8.53
N ARG A 71 -1.94 -10.97 8.12
CA ARG A 71 -2.63 -9.90 7.38
C ARG A 71 -3.24 -10.41 6.07
N GLU A 72 -2.57 -11.35 5.41
CA GLU A 72 -3.04 -12.00 4.17
C GLU A 72 -4.38 -12.72 4.35
N GLU A 73 -4.60 -13.39 5.49
CA GLU A 73 -5.89 -14.02 5.80
C GLU A 73 -6.99 -12.99 6.11
N LEU A 74 -6.61 -11.85 6.69
CA LEU A 74 -7.51 -10.73 6.95
C LEU A 74 -7.92 -10.03 5.65
N GLU A 75 -6.98 -9.83 4.73
CA GLU A 75 -7.23 -9.24 3.41
C GLU A 75 -8.03 -10.20 2.51
N ALA A 76 -7.73 -11.51 2.52
CA ALA A 76 -8.52 -12.51 1.80
C ALA A 76 -9.96 -12.66 2.31
N ALA A 77 -10.21 -12.31 3.58
CA ALA A 77 -11.55 -12.31 4.16
C ALA A 77 -12.37 -11.05 3.83
N LEU A 78 -11.76 -10.01 3.25
CA LEU A 78 -12.45 -8.80 2.84
C LEU A 78 -13.08 -8.98 1.44
N PRO A 79 -14.39 -8.73 1.29
CA PRO A 79 -15.03 -8.74 -0.03
C PRO A 79 -14.46 -7.57 -0.86
N GLY A 80 -13.73 -7.88 -1.94
CA GLY A 80 -13.15 -6.89 -2.86
C GLY A 80 -11.62 -6.86 -2.93
N ALA A 81 -10.91 -7.76 -2.26
CA ALA A 81 -9.44 -7.77 -2.20
C ALA A 81 -8.70 -8.13 -3.52
N ALA A 82 -9.43 -8.40 -4.61
CA ALA A 82 -8.83 -8.51 -5.93
C ALA A 82 -8.69 -7.10 -6.52
N GLU A 83 -7.61 -6.40 -6.18
CA GLU A 83 -7.24 -5.19 -6.91
C GLU A 83 -7.00 -5.55 -8.39
N PRO A 84 -7.55 -4.78 -9.34
CA PRO A 84 -7.28 -4.99 -10.75
C PRO A 84 -5.79 -4.76 -11.02
N GLU A 85 -5.10 -5.77 -11.56
CA GLU A 85 -3.72 -5.64 -12.01
C GLU A 85 -3.62 -4.49 -13.02
N ILE A 86 -2.91 -3.42 -12.65
CA ILE A 86 -2.68 -2.28 -13.54
C ILE A 86 -1.75 -2.76 -14.66
N PRO A 87 -2.17 -2.74 -15.93
CA PRO A 87 -1.33 -3.19 -17.02
C PRO A 87 -0.13 -2.24 -17.21
N TRP A 88 1.05 -2.79 -17.48
CA TRP A 88 2.29 -2.03 -17.69
C TRP A 88 2.17 -0.90 -18.72
N ARG A 89 1.26 -1.05 -19.69
CA ARG A 89 0.96 -0.02 -20.68
C ARG A 89 0.36 1.23 -20.05
N GLU A 90 -0.46 1.12 -19.02
CA GLU A 90 -1.03 2.26 -18.30
C GLU A 90 0.00 2.96 -17.41
N VAL A 91 0.96 2.21 -16.86
CA VAL A 91 2.08 2.77 -16.09
C VAL A 91 3.03 3.58 -16.98
N LEU A 92 3.34 3.08 -18.18
CA LEU A 92 4.28 3.72 -19.09
C LEU A 92 3.67 4.84 -19.94
N PHE A 93 2.41 4.70 -20.35
CA PHE A 93 1.77 5.66 -21.25
C PHE A 93 0.69 6.51 -20.56
N GLY A 94 0.50 6.32 -19.24
CA GLY A 94 -0.60 6.93 -18.50
C GLY A 94 -1.95 6.26 -18.80
N LYS A 95 -2.93 6.53 -17.93
CA LYS A 95 -4.30 6.09 -18.13
C LYS A 95 -4.89 6.84 -19.33
N LYS A 96 -5.43 6.14 -20.32
CA LYS A 96 -6.27 6.79 -21.34
C LYS A 96 -7.50 7.31 -20.59
N GLN A 97 -7.69 8.64 -20.55
CA GLN A 97 -8.89 9.23 -19.97
C GLN A 97 -10.10 8.62 -20.68
N THR A 98 -10.95 7.94 -19.91
CA THR A 98 -12.29 7.58 -20.35
C THR A 98 -13.14 8.85 -20.31
N ALA A 99 -14.20 8.93 -21.13
CA ALA A 99 -15.08 10.10 -21.16
C ALA A 99 -15.62 10.49 -19.76
N GLU A 100 -15.82 9.50 -18.89
CA GLU A 100 -16.22 9.71 -17.49
C GLU A 100 -15.14 10.39 -16.63
N GLY A 101 -13.85 10.15 -16.92
CA GLY A 101 -12.73 10.80 -16.23
C GLY A 101 -12.57 12.27 -16.62
N GLU A 102 -12.82 12.61 -17.88
CA GLU A 102 -12.77 14.00 -18.36
C GLU A 102 -13.86 14.88 -17.73
N GLU A 103 -15.05 14.31 -17.49
CA GLU A 103 -16.14 15.00 -16.79
C GLU A 103 -15.82 15.24 -15.32
N TRP A 104 -15.15 14.29 -14.68
CA TRP A 104 -14.73 14.39 -13.28
C TRP A 104 -13.62 15.43 -13.10
N ASP A 105 -12.59 15.40 -13.95
CA ASP A 105 -11.49 16.37 -13.95
C ASP A 105 -12.00 17.80 -14.21
N ARG A 106 -13.03 17.96 -15.06
CA ARG A 106 -13.65 19.27 -15.32
C ARG A 106 -14.37 19.83 -14.09
N ARG A 107 -15.12 18.98 -13.38
CA ARG A 107 -15.83 19.38 -12.15
C ARG A 107 -14.86 19.75 -11.05
N ASP A 108 -13.78 18.99 -10.91
CA ASP A 108 -12.75 19.28 -9.92
C ASP A 108 -12.05 20.62 -10.21
N TRP A 109 -11.77 20.91 -11.49
CA TRP A 109 -11.22 22.20 -11.87
C TRP A 109 -12.13 23.39 -11.58
N GLU A 110 -13.43 23.23 -11.81
CA GLU A 110 -14.42 24.26 -11.48
C GLU A 110 -14.51 24.52 -9.97
N GLN A 111 -14.39 23.48 -9.15
CA GLN A 111 -14.34 23.63 -7.68
C GLN A 111 -13.09 24.37 -7.21
N VAL A 112 -11.92 23.99 -7.71
CA VAL A 112 -10.66 24.66 -7.32
C VAL A 112 -10.69 26.14 -7.71
N LYS A 113 -11.25 26.48 -8.89
CA LYS A 113 -11.40 27.87 -9.32
C LYS A 113 -12.30 28.66 -8.37
N LEU A 114 -13.42 28.07 -7.95
CA LEU A 114 -14.34 28.68 -6.99
C LEU A 114 -13.69 28.88 -5.61
N GLU A 115 -12.86 27.95 -5.15
CA GLU A 115 -12.12 28.07 -3.89
C GLU A 115 -11.03 29.15 -3.94
N VAL A 116 -10.33 29.27 -5.06
CA VAL A 116 -9.33 30.33 -5.29
C VAL A 116 -10.00 31.70 -5.32
N GLU A 117 -11.14 31.84 -6.02
CA GLU A 117 -11.89 33.09 -6.06
C GLU A 117 -12.49 33.47 -4.70
N ARG A 118 -12.92 32.49 -3.90
CA ARG A 118 -13.39 32.71 -2.52
C ARG A 118 -12.26 33.14 -1.60
N SER A 119 -11.10 32.51 -1.69
CA SER A 119 -9.92 32.85 -0.89
C SER A 119 -9.42 34.26 -1.24
N ALA A 120 -9.34 34.60 -2.53
CA ALA A 120 -8.96 35.94 -2.98
C ALA A 120 -9.95 37.04 -2.55
N ARG A 121 -11.25 36.73 -2.45
CA ARG A 121 -12.27 37.66 -1.98
C ARG A 121 -12.29 37.80 -0.45
N ALA A 122 -11.82 36.79 0.27
CA ALA A 122 -11.70 36.83 1.74
C ALA A 122 -10.46 37.61 2.21
N GLU A 123 -9.36 37.61 1.45
CA GLU A 123 -8.15 38.41 1.74
C GLU A 123 -8.29 39.90 1.38
N SER A 124 -9.33 40.30 0.63
CA SER A 124 -9.58 41.68 0.20
C SER A 124 -10.60 42.45 1.09
N ARG A 125 -11.00 41.91 2.24
CA ARG A 125 -11.89 42.55 3.23
C ARG A 125 -11.19 42.70 4.57
#